data_AF-A0A8S2D8F8-F1
#
_entry.id   AF-A0A8S2D8F8-F1
#
_cell.length_a   1.000
_cell.length_b   1.000
_cell.length_c   1.000
_cell.angle_alpha   90.00
_cell.angle_beta   90.00
_cell.angle_gamma   90.00
#
_symmetry.space_group_name_H-M   'P 1'
#
loop_
_entity.id
_entity.type
_entity.pdbx_description
1 polymer ?
#
loop_
_entity_poly.entity_id
_entity_poly.type
_entity_poly.pdbx_seq_one_letter_code
_entity_poly.pdbx_strand_id
1 'polypeptide(L)'
;MLLIQSCLIIFSSIPATLQYVYNFMTKNIPKSQKRQQWEYLISVVVRLCLFIHSSNDFYINLLVSNIFRKQFYRLIRRFTLGYWCQCECYWYNRYRVKPNVSKNIRDLHRLTYHRAYSPCNTHIIT
;
A
#
# COMPACT_ATOMS: atom_id res chain seq x y z
N MET A 1 -9.98 -7.39 -1.70
CA MET A 1 -10.36 -5.95 -1.75
C MET A 1 -11.83 -5.77 -1.37
N LEU A 2 -12.76 -6.47 -2.02
CA LEU A 2 -14.15 -6.63 -1.57
C LEU A 2 -14.24 -7.00 -0.09
N LEU A 3 -13.41 -7.95 0.36
CA LEU A 3 -13.38 -8.38 1.77
C LEU A 3 -13.12 -7.22 2.77
N ILE A 4 -12.21 -6.28 2.46
CA ILE A 4 -11.91 -5.15 3.35
C ILE A 4 -13.09 -4.17 3.38
N GLN A 5 -13.70 -3.88 2.23
CA GLN A 5 -14.92 -3.06 2.17
C GLN A 5 -16.07 -3.72 2.92
N SER A 6 -16.28 -5.02 2.72
CA SER A 6 -17.31 -5.79 3.42
C SER A 6 -17.09 -5.75 4.92
N CYS A 7 -15.87 -5.97 5.41
CA CYS A 7 -15.55 -5.84 6.84
C CYS A 7 -15.87 -4.44 7.38
N LEU A 8 -15.42 -3.39 6.69
CA LEU A 8 -15.67 -2.00 7.11
C LEU A 8 -17.16 -1.65 7.14
N ILE A 9 -17.93 -2.12 6.17
CA ILE A 9 -19.39 -1.94 6.11
C ILE A 9 -20.05 -2.67 7.28
N ILE A 10 -19.69 -3.92 7.54
CA ILE A 10 -20.25 -4.73 8.64
C ILE A 10 -19.99 -4.04 9.99
N PHE A 11 -18.75 -3.62 10.25
CA PHE A 11 -18.39 -2.99 11.52
C PHE A 11 -19.02 -1.61 11.75
N SER A 12 -19.35 -0.88 10.69
CA SER A 12 -19.98 0.45 10.81
C SER A 12 -21.50 0.40 10.79
N SER A 13 -22.08 -0.48 9.97
CA SER A 13 -23.53 -0.53 9.71
C SER A 13 -24.29 -1.29 10.80
N ILE A 14 -23.71 -2.38 11.33
CA ILE A 14 -24.38 -3.19 12.37
C ILE A 14 -24.61 -2.36 13.65
N PRO A 15 -23.61 -1.70 14.25
CA PRO A 15 -23.83 -0.89 15.45
C PRO A 15 -24.81 0.26 15.22
N ALA A 16 -24.77 0.88 14.04
CA ALA A 16 -25.70 1.95 13.67
C ALA A 16 -27.15 1.46 13.60
N THR A 17 -27.37 0.30 12.98
CA THR A 17 -28.71 -0.28 12.83
C THR A 17 -29.25 -0.74 14.17
N LEU A 18 -28.42 -1.42 14.98
CA LEU A 18 -28.79 -1.84 16.33
C LEU A 18 -29.16 -0.64 17.22
N GLN A 19 -28.38 0.44 17.17
CA GLN A 19 -28.68 1.65 17.93
C GLN A 19 -29.99 2.31 17.47
N TYR A 20 -30.26 2.31 16.16
CA TYR A 20 -31.50 2.85 15.62
C TYR A 20 -32.72 2.04 16.07
N VAL A 21 -32.66 0.71 15.93
CA VAL A 21 -33.74 -0.20 16.36
C VAL A 21 -33.95 -0.08 17.88
N TYR A 22 -32.88 -0.04 18.66
CA TYR A 22 -32.96 0.14 20.10
C TYR A 22 -33.65 1.46 20.49
N ASN A 23 -33.25 2.57 19.86
CA ASN A 23 -33.86 3.88 20.11
C ASN A 23 -35.33 3.91 19.71
N PHE A 24 -35.69 3.24 18.62
CA PHE A 24 -37.09 3.11 18.18
C PHE A 24 -37.93 2.35 19.20
N MET A 25 -37.46 1.17 19.63
CA MET A 25 -38.17 0.33 20.59
C MET A 25 -38.30 0.97 21.97
N THR A 26 -37.33 1.80 22.37
CA THR A 26 -37.28 2.42 23.70
C THR A 26 -37.80 3.85 23.74
N LYS A 27 -38.38 4.37 22.64
CA LYS A 27 -38.80 5.77 22.50
C LYS A 27 -39.80 6.22 23.58
N ASN A 28 -40.72 5.34 23.98
CA ASN A 28 -41.79 5.65 24.94
C ASN A 28 -41.48 5.18 26.36
N ILE A 29 -40.32 4.58 26.60
CA ILE A 29 -39.95 4.07 27.92
C ILE A 29 -39.27 5.20 28.68
N PRO A 30 -39.72 5.58 29.89
CA PRO A 30 -39.04 6.58 30.69
C PRO A 30 -37.64 6.08 31.05
N LYS A 31 -36.62 6.90 30.76
CA LYS A 31 -35.20 6.56 30.95
C LYS A 31 -34.63 7.36 32.12
N SER A 32 -33.83 6.70 32.96
CA SER A 32 -33.04 7.40 33.97
C SER A 32 -31.96 8.28 33.31
N GLN A 33 -31.54 9.34 34.00
CA GLN A 33 -30.52 10.26 33.50
C GLN A 33 -29.20 9.55 33.16
N LYS A 34 -28.78 8.58 33.99
CA LYS A 34 -27.60 7.74 33.72
C LYS A 34 -27.74 6.95 32.41
N ARG A 35 -28.91 6.37 32.14
CA ARG A 35 -29.18 5.61 30.91
C ARG A 35 -29.13 6.51 29.68
N GLN A 36 -29.69 7.72 29.75
CA GLN A 36 -29.62 8.71 28.67
C GLN A 36 -28.17 9.09 28.34
N GLN A 37 -27.32 9.28 29.36
CA GLN A 37 -25.90 9.57 29.15
C GLN A 37 -25.16 8.42 28.44
N TRP A 38 -25.44 7.17 28.82
CA TRP A 38 -24.87 6.00 28.13
C TRP A 38 -25.33 5.88 26.68
N GLU A 39 -26.63 6.06 26.42
CA GLU A 39 -27.18 6.03 25.06
C GLU A 39 -26.58 7.14 24.18
N TYR A 40 -26.36 8.33 24.76
CA TYR A 40 -25.67 9.42 24.07
C TYR A 40 -24.22 9.05 23.73
N LEU A 41 -23.47 8.50 24.69
CA LEU A 41 -22.08 8.06 24.46
C LEU A 41 -22.01 7.01 23.35
N ILE A 42 -22.88 5.99 23.38
CA ILE A 42 -22.96 4.96 22.34
C ILE A 42 -23.29 5.60 20.99
N SER A 43 -24.22 6.56 20.94
CA SER A 43 -24.55 7.27 19.70
C SER A 43 -23.36 8.03 19.12
N VAL A 44 -22.54 8.66 19.97
CA VAL A 44 -21.31 9.35 19.55
C VAL A 44 -20.30 8.36 18.96
N VAL A 45 -20.08 7.21 19.62
CA VAL A 45 -19.18 6.17 19.13
C VAL A 45 -19.64 5.63 17.77
N VAL A 46 -20.93 5.35 17.62
CA VAL A 46 -21.50 4.89 16.34
C VAL A 46 -21.29 5.93 15.23
N ARG A 47 -21.50 7.23 15.51
CA ARG A 47 -21.27 8.31 14.54
C ARG A 47 -19.79 8.41 14.14
N LEU A 48 -18.87 8.25 15.09
CA LEU A 48 -17.44 8.21 14.81
C LEU A 48 -17.07 7.04 13.90
N CYS A 49 -17.63 5.85 14.14
CA CYS A 49 -17.42 4.69 13.26
C CYS A 49 -17.92 4.94 11.84
N LEU A 50 -19.11 5.54 11.68
CA LEU A 50 -19.64 5.90 10.37
C LEU A 50 -18.77 6.95 9.65
N PHE A 51 -18.27 7.94 10.39
CA PHE A 51 -17.37 8.96 9.85
C PHE A 51 -16.05 8.36 9.35
N ILE A 52 -15.44 7.46 10.14
CA ILE A 52 -14.23 6.73 9.75
C ILE A 52 -14.51 5.88 8.51
N HIS A 53 -15.66 5.21 8.44
CA HIS A 53 -16.06 4.43 7.27
C HIS A 53 -16.16 5.30 6.01
N SER A 54 -16.88 6.42 6.07
CA SER A 54 -17.01 7.34 4.94
C SER A 54 -15.67 7.93 4.50
N SER A 55 -14.79 8.26 5.45
CA SER A 55 -13.45 8.75 5.16
C SER A 55 -12.59 7.68 4.46
N ASN A 56 -12.67 6.43 4.94
CA ASN A 56 -11.94 5.30 4.36
C ASN A 56 -12.45 4.92 2.97
N ASP A 57 -13.73 5.10 2.68
CA ASP A 57 -14.28 4.76 1.37
C ASP A 57 -13.63 5.60 0.25
N PHE A 58 -13.34 6.88 0.51
CA PHE A 58 -12.55 7.71 -0.42
C PHE A 58 -11.17 7.09 -0.71
N TYR A 59 -10.42 6.69 0.32
CA TYR A 59 -9.10 6.09 0.16
C TYR A 59 -9.16 4.74 -0.55
N ILE A 60 -10.17 3.93 -0.26
CA ILE A 60 -10.37 2.65 -0.93
C ILE A 60 -10.67 2.88 -2.40
N ASN A 61 -11.57 3.80 -2.74
CA ASN A 61 -11.88 4.14 -4.13
C ASN A 61 -10.65 4.70 -4.87
N LEU A 62 -9.79 5.46 -4.19
CA LEU A 62 -8.53 5.94 -4.74
C LEU A 62 -7.55 4.78 -5.00
N LEU A 63 -7.41 3.83 -4.07
CA LEU A 63 -6.60 2.62 -4.24
C LEU A 63 -7.14 1.68 -5.33
N VAL A 64 -8.45 1.67 -5.55
CA VAL A 64 -9.13 0.92 -6.63
C VAL A 64 -8.81 1.51 -7.99
N SER A 65 -8.66 2.83 -8.07
CA SER A 65 -8.51 3.52 -9.34
C SER A 65 -7.40 2.91 -10.18
N ASN A 66 -7.73 2.59 -11.44
CA ASN A 66 -6.78 2.07 -12.42
C ASN A 66 -5.56 3.00 -12.59
N ILE A 67 -5.76 4.29 -12.36
CA ILE A 67 -4.70 5.30 -12.42
C ILE A 67 -3.71 5.07 -11.28
N PHE A 68 -4.19 4.93 -10.04
CA PHE A 68 -3.33 4.70 -8.87
C PHE A 68 -2.57 3.38 -9.01
N ARG A 69 -3.24 2.30 -9.39
CA ARG A 69 -2.59 0.98 -9.59
C ARG A 69 -1.47 1.03 -10.62
N LYS A 70 -1.67 1.73 -11.75
CA LYS A 70 -0.64 1.90 -12.78
C LYS A 70 0.55 2.69 -12.25
N GLN A 71 0.32 3.78 -11.50
CA GLN A 71 1.40 4.58 -10.93
C GLN A 71 2.16 3.82 -9.83
N PHE A 72 1.43 3.13 -8.96
CA PHE A 72 2.01 2.31 -7.91
C PHE A 72 2.86 1.16 -8.48
N TYR A 73 2.37 0.46 -9.52
CA TYR A 73 3.14 -0.57 -10.20
C TYR A 73 4.41 -0.01 -10.86
N ARG A 74 4.33 1.18 -11.49
CA ARG A 74 5.51 1.86 -12.04
C ARG A 74 6.53 2.21 -10.97
N LEU A 75 6.06 2.68 -9.81
CA LEU A 75 6.91 3.02 -8.68
C LEU A 75 7.61 1.78 -8.11
N ILE A 76 6.85 0.71 -7.82
CA ILE A 76 7.42 -0.58 -7.39
C ILE A 76 8.43 -1.09 -8.41
N ARG A 77 8.09 -1.09 -9.70
CA ARG A 77 8.99 -1.55 -10.77
C ARG A 77 10.30 -0.77 -10.80
N ARG A 78 10.28 0.54 -10.56
CA ARG A 78 11.51 1.35 -10.47
C ARG A 78 12.34 0.97 -9.26
N PHE A 79 11.71 0.75 -8.10
CA PHE A 79 12.43 0.29 -6.92
C PHE A 79 13.04 -1.09 -7.13
N THR A 80 12.26 -2.08 -7.57
CA THR A 80 12.78 -3.44 -7.77
C THR A 80 13.87 -3.50 -8.84
N LEU A 81 13.75 -2.78 -9.95
CA LEU A 81 14.81 -2.70 -10.96
C LEU A 81 16.05 -1.94 -10.45
N GLY A 82 15.88 -0.86 -9.68
CA GLY A 82 16.98 -0.13 -9.06
C GLY A 82 17.78 -0.99 -8.09
N TYR A 83 17.09 -1.73 -7.22
CA TYR A 83 17.72 -2.69 -6.30
C TYR A 83 18.43 -3.83 -7.03
N TRP A 84 17.84 -4.37 -8.11
CA TRP A 84 18.49 -5.40 -8.94
C TRP A 84 19.77 -4.89 -9.59
N CYS A 85 19.72 -3.71 -10.21
CA CYS A 85 20.86 -3.11 -10.89
C CYS A 85 22.00 -2.78 -9.90
N GLN A 86 21.67 -2.30 -8.70
CA GLN A 86 22.65 -2.01 -7.66
C GLN A 86 23.30 -3.28 -7.09
N CYS A 87 22.53 -4.37 -6.94
CA CYS A 87 23.06 -5.68 -6.57
C CYS A 87 24.02 -6.23 -7.65
N GLU A 88 23.65 -6.20 -8.92
CA GLU A 88 24.52 -6.68 -10.00
C GLU A 88 25.82 -5.87 -10.10
N CYS A 89 25.78 -4.55 -9.94
CA CYS A 89 26.98 -3.72 -9.89
C CYS A 89 27.88 -4.03 -8.68
N TYR A 90 27.29 -4.32 -7.51
CA TYR A 90 28.04 -4.72 -6.31
C TYR A 90 28.75 -6.06 -6.51
N TRP A 91 28.04 -7.06 -7.06
CA TRP A 91 28.65 -8.35 -7.40
C TRP A 91 29.75 -8.16 -8.45
N TYR A 92 29.49 -7.46 -9.55
CA TYR A 92 30.47 -7.22 -10.62
C TYR A 92 31.77 -6.59 -10.12
N ASN A 93 31.71 -5.59 -9.22
CA ASN A 93 32.90 -4.96 -8.65
C ASN A 93 33.64 -5.87 -7.66
N ARG A 94 32.95 -6.76 -6.93
CA ARG A 94 33.58 -7.69 -5.98
C ARG A 94 34.41 -8.77 -6.67
N TYR A 95 34.01 -9.23 -7.86
CA TYR A 95 34.75 -10.27 -8.61
C TYR A 95 35.83 -9.71 -9.53
N ARG A 96 35.95 -8.38 -9.69
CA ARG A 96 37.00 -7.74 -10.50
C ARG A 96 38.38 -7.77 -9.84
N VAL A 97 38.48 -8.05 -8.54
CA VAL A 97 39.73 -8.04 -7.78
C VAL A 97 40.35 -9.43 -7.69
N LYS A 98 40.76 -10.00 -8.83
CA LYS A 98 41.90 -10.94 -8.93
C LYS A 98 42.55 -10.80 -10.31
N PRO A 99 43.61 -9.98 -10.45
CA PRO A 99 44.38 -9.95 -11.68
C PRO A 99 45.43 -11.06 -11.62
N ASN A 100 45.22 -12.15 -12.35
CA ASN A 100 46.30 -12.98 -12.92
C ASN A 100 45.76 -13.88 -14.03
N VAL A 101 45.01 -13.30 -14.97
CA VAL A 101 44.62 -13.98 -16.21
C VAL A 101 45.20 -13.21 -17.39
N SER A 102 45.89 -13.95 -18.25
CA SER A 102 46.68 -13.46 -19.37
C SER A 102 45.87 -12.58 -20.31
N LYS A 103 46.55 -11.62 -20.94
CA LYS A 103 45.96 -10.57 -21.80
C LYS A 103 45.04 -11.12 -22.90
N ASN A 104 45.27 -12.35 -23.40
CA ASN A 104 44.51 -12.92 -24.52
C ASN A 104 43.04 -13.27 -24.21
N ILE A 105 42.67 -13.54 -22.95
CA ILE A 105 41.27 -13.82 -22.57
C ILE A 105 40.48 -12.51 -22.35
N ARG A 106 41.19 -11.41 -22.07
CA ARG A 106 40.61 -10.10 -21.75
C ARG A 106 39.92 -9.46 -22.96
N ASP A 107 40.44 -9.70 -24.16
CA ASP A 107 39.88 -9.14 -25.39
C ASP A 107 38.69 -9.97 -25.91
N LEU A 108 38.69 -11.28 -25.70
CA LEU A 108 37.57 -12.15 -26.06
C LEU A 108 36.33 -11.85 -25.21
N HIS A 109 36.50 -11.60 -23.91
CA HIS A 109 35.39 -11.23 -23.00
C HIS A 109 34.84 -9.82 -23.24
N ARG A 110 35.67 -8.90 -23.79
CA ARG A 110 35.25 -7.53 -24.13
C ARG A 110 34.25 -7.50 -25.28
N LEU A 111 34.41 -8.40 -26.25
CA LEU A 111 33.55 -8.49 -27.44
C LEU A 111 32.19 -9.15 -27.16
N THR A 112 32.13 -10.12 -26.25
CA THR A 112 30.87 -10.77 -25.86
C THR A 112 30.01 -9.90 -24.95
N TYR A 113 30.62 -9.12 -24.05
CA TYR A 113 29.86 -8.31 -23.08
C TYR A 113 29.31 -7.00 -23.65
N HIS A 114 29.95 -6.40 -24.65
CA HIS A 114 29.45 -5.16 -25.26
C HIS A 114 28.15 -5.34 -26.06
N ARG A 115 27.80 -6.56 -26.48
CA ARG A 115 26.54 -6.84 -27.19
C ARG A 115 25.36 -7.16 -26.29
N ALA A 116 25.59 -7.58 -25.04
CA ALA A 116 24.51 -8.13 -24.22
C ALA A 116 23.91 -7.13 -23.24
N TYR A 117 24.67 -6.21 -22.64
CA TYR A 117 24.13 -5.36 -21.57
C TYR A 117 24.83 -4.00 -21.49
N SER A 118 24.19 -2.99 -22.06
CA SER A 118 24.41 -1.59 -21.68
C SER A 118 23.10 -1.00 -21.16
N PRO A 119 22.84 -1.06 -19.83
CA PRO A 119 21.88 -0.16 -19.23
C PRO A 119 22.46 0.68 -18.07
N CYS A 120 23.77 0.61 -17.78
CA CYS A 120 24.37 1.41 -16.70
C CYS A 120 25.02 2.72 -17.16
N ASN A 121 24.53 3.32 -18.26
CA ASN A 121 24.77 4.73 -18.56
C ASN A 121 23.49 5.52 -18.24
N THR A 122 23.12 5.58 -16.96
CA THR A 122 22.32 6.72 -16.48
C THR A 122 23.23 7.93 -16.49
N HIS A 123 23.15 8.68 -17.59
CA HIS A 123 23.49 10.09 -17.60
C HIS A 123 22.88 10.74 -16.37
N ILE A 124 23.75 11.20 -15.47
CA ILE A 124 23.43 12.22 -14.49
C ILE A 124 23.12 13.47 -15.32
N ILE A 125 21.83 13.71 -15.59
CA ILE A 125 21.36 15.01 -16.04
C ILE A 125 21.04 15.78 -14.75
N THR A 126 21.89 16.76 -14.48
CA THR A 126 21.65 17.84 -13.50
C THR A 126 20.72 18.86 -14.11
#